data_AF-A0A8J7J5T8-F1
#
_entry.id   AF-A0A8J7J5T8-F1
#
_cell.length_a   1.000
_cell.length_b   1.000
_cell.length_c   1.000
_cell.angle_alpha   90.00
_cell.angle_beta   90.00
_cell.angle_gamma   90.00
#
_symmetry.space_group_name_H-M   'P 1'
#
loop_
_entity.id
_entity.type
_entity.pdbx_description
1 polymer ?
#
loop_
_entity_poly.entity_id
_entity_poly.type
_entity_poly.pdbx_seq_one_letter_code
_entity_poly.pdbx_strand_id
1 'polypeptide(L)'
;MRKVIAAAVLISLGAGTALAGETMVFPTKMGNVTFHHKDHQQRLKDCKLCHGAAGPGKISGFSKDWAHRTCKACHEKKGAGPTRCPDCHKKK
;
A
#
# COMPACT_ATOMS: atom_id res chain seq x y z
N MET A 1 35.65 38.34 29.15
CA MET A 1 36.09 36.94 28.95
C MET A 1 35.33 36.01 29.88
N ARG A 2 34.38 35.22 29.37
CA ARG A 2 34.26 33.76 29.61
C ARG A 2 32.94 33.30 29.00
N LYS A 3 33.08 32.45 27.99
CA LYS A 3 32.00 31.87 27.21
C LYS A 3 31.28 30.82 28.06
N VAL A 4 29.98 30.95 28.24
CA VAL A 4 29.14 29.85 28.70
C VAL A 4 28.65 29.10 27.45
N ILE A 5 29.33 28.00 27.16
CA ILE A 5 28.97 27.01 26.15
C ILE A 5 28.16 25.95 26.89
N ALA A 6 26.88 25.78 26.56
CA ALA A 6 26.12 24.56 26.82
C ALA A 6 24.77 24.60 26.08
N ALA A 7 24.79 24.45 24.76
CA ALA A 7 23.59 24.10 24.01
C ALA A 7 23.62 22.59 23.77
N ALA A 8 23.09 21.82 24.73
CA ALA A 8 22.83 20.40 24.58
C ALA A 8 21.59 20.24 23.67
N VAL A 9 21.81 20.21 22.36
CA VAL A 9 20.77 19.85 21.40
C VAL A 9 20.63 18.32 21.43
N LEU A 10 19.68 17.84 22.24
CA LEU A 10 19.17 16.48 22.15
C LEU A 10 18.44 16.35 20.80
N ILE A 11 19.13 15.85 19.77
CA ILE A 11 18.49 15.42 18.53
C ILE A 11 17.93 14.03 18.79
N SER A 12 16.72 13.97 19.33
CA SER A 12 15.89 12.77 19.24
C SER A 12 15.51 12.57 17.77
N LEU A 13 16.25 11.71 17.06
CA LEU A 13 15.81 11.17 15.79
C LEU A 13 14.53 10.36 16.07
N GLY A 14 13.39 10.98 15.77
CA GLY A 14 12.10 10.29 15.78
C GLY A 14 12.19 9.06 14.90
N ALA A 15 11.87 7.90 15.48
CA ALA A 15 11.63 6.68 14.73
C ALA A 15 10.51 6.97 13.74
N GLY A 16 10.86 7.12 12.46
CA GLY A 16 9.90 7.27 11.38
C GLY A 16 9.05 6.02 11.31
N THR A 17 7.86 6.06 11.92
CA THR A 17 6.83 5.08 11.63
C THR A 17 6.47 5.28 10.16
N ALA A 18 6.94 4.37 9.32
CA ALA A 18 6.43 4.24 7.96
C ALA A 18 4.93 3.93 8.09
N LEU A 19 4.10 4.98 8.01
CA LEU A 19 2.65 4.84 7.95
C LEU A 19 2.38 3.97 6.72
N ALA A 20 1.97 2.73 6.95
CA ALA A 20 1.48 1.85 5.90
C ALA A 20 0.37 2.61 5.18
N GLY A 21 0.64 3.06 3.94
CA GLY A 21 -0.20 4.01 3.23
C GLY A 21 -1.66 3.59 3.24
N GLU A 22 -2.51 4.44 3.83
CA GLU A 22 -3.96 4.24 3.91
C GLU A 22 -4.58 4.02 2.52
N THR A 23 -4.00 4.69 1.53
CA THR A 23 -4.34 4.59 0.11
C THR A 23 -3.04 4.58 -0.71
N MET A 24 -2.94 3.64 -1.64
CA MET A 24 -1.83 3.51 -2.59
C MET A 24 -2.32 3.83 -3.99
N VAL A 25 -1.53 4.58 -4.76
CA VAL A 25 -1.83 4.88 -6.16
C VAL A 25 -0.80 4.18 -7.04
N PHE A 26 -1.27 3.37 -7.98
CA PHE A 26 -0.45 2.70 -8.98
C PHE A 26 -0.62 3.41 -10.33
N PRO A 27 0.40 4.16 -10.78
CA PRO A 27 0.37 4.81 -12.08
C PRO A 27 0.40 3.79 -13.20
N THR A 28 -0.50 3.92 -14.18
CA THR A 28 -0.50 3.05 -15.37
C THR A 28 -0.89 3.84 -16.61
N LYS A 29 -0.49 3.37 -17.80
CA LYS A 29 -0.86 3.99 -19.08
C LYS A 29 -2.38 4.00 -19.35
N MET A 30 -3.15 3.12 -18.71
CA MET A 30 -4.60 2.99 -18.89
C MET A 30 -5.41 3.94 -17.99
N GLY A 31 -4.76 4.58 -17.01
CA GLY A 31 -5.40 5.28 -15.90
C GLY A 31 -4.85 4.74 -14.57
N ASN A 32 -4.77 5.62 -13.58
CA ASN A 32 -4.24 5.25 -12.28
C ASN A 32 -5.20 4.29 -11.57
N VAL A 33 -4.63 3.34 -10.84
CA VAL A 33 -5.39 2.44 -9.97
C VAL A 33 -5.16 2.86 -8.54
N THR A 34 -6.23 3.24 -7.85
CA THR A 34 -6.21 3.55 -6.43
C THR A 34 -6.57 2.31 -5.63
N PHE A 35 -5.74 1.95 -4.66
CA PHE A 35 -5.92 0.80 -3.80
C PHE A 35 -5.97 1.22 -2.33
N HIS A 36 -7.12 1.00 -1.69
CA HIS A 36 -7.35 1.30 -0.29
C HIS A 36 -6.92 0.11 0.57
N HIS A 37 -5.65 0.07 0.96
CA HIS A 37 -5.07 -1.06 1.68
C HIS A 37 -5.73 -1.29 3.03
N LYS A 38 -6.06 -0.21 3.75
CA LYS A 38 -6.73 -0.27 5.06
C LYS A 38 -8.10 -0.94 4.97
N ASP A 39 -8.89 -0.62 3.95
CA ASP A 39 -10.20 -1.23 3.73
C ASP A 39 -10.09 -2.73 3.49
N HIS A 40 -9.09 -3.15 2.71
CA HIS A 40 -8.84 -4.57 2.46
C HIS A 40 -8.38 -5.28 3.74
N GLN A 41 -7.49 -4.67 4.53
CA GLN A 41 -7.07 -5.21 5.82
C GLN A 41 -8.25 -5.41 6.77
N GLN A 42 -9.13 -4.42 6.89
CA GLN A 42 -10.30 -4.47 7.79
C GLN A 42 -11.33 -5.52 7.37
N ARG A 43 -11.58 -5.65 6.07
CA ARG A 43 -12.56 -6.59 5.52
C ARG A 43 -12.05 -8.03 5.47
N LEU A 44 -10.79 -8.22 5.09
CA LEU A 44 -10.23 -9.54 4.85
C LEU A 44 -9.60 -10.15 6.10
N LYS A 45 -8.98 -9.32 6.96
CA LYS A 45 -8.27 -9.73 8.18
C LYS A 45 -7.24 -10.85 7.98
N ASP A 46 -6.80 -11.06 6.74
CA ASP A 46 -5.81 -12.05 6.35
C ASP A 46 -4.80 -11.44 5.37
N CYS A 47 -3.62 -11.13 5.90
CA CYS A 47 -2.52 -10.54 5.14
C CYS A 47 -1.96 -11.50 4.07
N LYS A 48 -2.11 -12.82 4.28
CA LYS A 48 -1.53 -13.84 3.39
C LYS A 48 -2.22 -13.89 2.04
N LEU A 49 -3.46 -13.41 1.94
CA LEU A 49 -4.21 -13.32 0.69
C LEU A 49 -3.50 -12.48 -0.38
N CYS A 50 -2.66 -11.52 0.03
CA CYS A 50 -1.85 -10.71 -0.88
C CYS A 50 -0.35 -10.92 -0.69
N HIS A 51 0.11 -11.03 0.55
CA HIS A 51 1.55 -11.10 0.86
C HIS A 51 2.12 -12.52 0.91
N GLY A 52 1.27 -13.56 0.80
CA GLY A 52 1.69 -14.95 0.88
C GLY A 52 2.33 -15.32 2.22
N ALA A 53 3.15 -16.37 2.20
CA ALA A 53 3.79 -16.90 3.41
C ALA A 53 4.87 -15.98 4.00
N ALA A 54 5.46 -15.10 3.19
CA ALA A 54 6.48 -14.15 3.62
C ALA A 54 5.93 -13.08 4.59
N GLY A 55 4.61 -12.92 4.65
CA GLY A 55 3.97 -11.94 5.52
C GLY A 55 4.05 -10.50 4.99
N PRO A 56 3.44 -9.54 5.70
CA PRO A 56 3.34 -8.15 5.26
C PRO A 56 4.68 -7.55 4.84
N GLY A 57 4.70 -6.88 3.69
CA GLY A 57 5.92 -6.32 3.11
C GLY A 57 5.76 -6.00 1.63
N LYS A 58 6.84 -5.62 0.96
CA LYS A 58 6.82 -5.45 -0.50
C LYS A 58 6.55 -6.81 -1.15
N ILE A 59 5.59 -6.84 -2.07
CA ILE A 59 5.27 -8.05 -2.82
C ILE A 59 6.29 -8.22 -3.95
N SER A 60 7.19 -9.19 -3.81
CA SER A 60 8.14 -9.58 -4.85
C SER A 60 7.37 -10.03 -6.09
N GLY A 61 7.64 -9.40 -7.24
CA GLY A 61 6.95 -9.71 -8.51
C GLY A 61 5.61 -8.99 -8.70
N PHE A 62 5.31 -7.95 -7.91
CA PHE A 62 4.17 -7.07 -8.17
C PHE A 62 4.26 -6.50 -9.60
N SER A 63 3.28 -6.84 -10.42
CA SER A 63 3.23 -6.54 -11.86
C SER A 63 1.77 -6.49 -12.32
N LYS A 64 1.55 -6.09 -13.59
CA LYS A 64 0.21 -6.14 -14.21
C LYS A 64 -0.43 -7.52 -14.08
N ASP A 65 0.32 -8.58 -14.39
CA ASP A 65 -0.22 -9.93 -14.43
C ASP A 65 -0.51 -10.45 -13.03
N TRP A 66 0.35 -10.11 -12.06
CA TRP A 66 0.07 -10.37 -10.65
C TRP A 66 -1.18 -9.63 -10.19
N ALA A 67 -1.33 -8.34 -10.49
CA ALA A 67 -2.48 -7.55 -10.07
C ALA A 67 -3.79 -8.06 -10.69
N HIS A 68 -3.79 -8.43 -11.98
CA HIS A 68 -4.98 -9.01 -12.61
C HIS A 68 -5.30 -10.42 -12.11
N ARG A 69 -4.31 -11.22 -11.73
CA ARG A 69 -4.55 -12.56 -11.15
C ARG A 69 -4.95 -12.50 -9.68
N THR A 70 -4.53 -11.48 -8.93
CA THR A 70 -4.80 -11.37 -7.50
C THR A 70 -6.00 -10.48 -7.22
N CYS A 71 -5.99 -9.22 -7.68
CA CYS A 71 -7.05 -8.25 -7.39
C CYS A 71 -8.35 -8.63 -8.10
N LYS A 72 -8.32 -8.74 -9.44
CA LYS A 72 -9.53 -9.03 -10.24
C LYS A 72 -10.11 -10.40 -9.91
N ALA A 73 -9.28 -11.44 -9.82
CA ALA A 73 -9.79 -12.79 -9.52
C ALA A 73 -10.44 -12.88 -8.12
N CYS A 74 -9.88 -12.18 -7.11
CA CYS A 74 -10.51 -12.13 -5.80
C CYS A 74 -11.88 -11.43 -5.86
N HIS A 75 -11.97 -10.29 -6.56
CA HIS A 75 -13.24 -9.56 -6.71
C HIS A 75 -14.28 -10.37 -7.49
N GLU A 76 -13.88 -11.07 -8.56
CA GLU A 76 -14.74 -11.96 -9.32
C GLU A 76 -15.24 -13.12 -8.45
N LYS A 77 -14.33 -13.80 -7.74
CA LYS A 77 -14.67 -14.93 -6.87
C LYS A 77 -15.60 -14.52 -5.73
N LYS A 78 -15.45 -13.32 -5.19
CA LYS A 78 -16.27 -12.80 -4.08
C LYS A 78 -17.53 -12.07 -4.54
N GLY A 79 -17.66 -11.79 -5.84
CA GLY A 79 -18.72 -10.92 -6.36
C GLY A 79 -18.70 -9.52 -5.76
N ALA A 80 -17.52 -9.06 -5.28
CA ALA A 80 -17.38 -7.83 -4.53
C ALA A 80 -16.10 -7.10 -4.94
N GLY A 81 -16.24 -5.83 -5.32
CA GLY A 81 -15.13 -5.00 -5.83
C GLY A 81 -15.12 -4.90 -7.37
N PRO A 82 -14.28 -4.01 -7.92
CA PRO A 82 -14.24 -3.74 -9.35
C PRO A 82 -13.63 -4.91 -10.16
N THR A 83 -14.28 -5.26 -11.27
CA THR A 83 -13.83 -6.33 -12.19
C THR A 83 -13.65 -5.85 -13.63
N ARG A 84 -14.24 -4.70 -14.00
CA ARG A 84 -14.11 -4.11 -15.33
C ARG A 84 -12.92 -3.16 -15.39
N CYS A 85 -12.31 -3.04 -16.56
CA CYS A 85 -11.15 -2.18 -16.79
C CYS A 85 -11.32 -0.75 -16.26
N PRO A 86 -12.39 0.01 -16.60
CA PRO A 86 -12.53 1.40 -16.15
C PRO A 86 -12.94 1.51 -14.68
N ASP A 87 -13.31 0.42 -14.01
CA ASP A 87 -13.66 0.45 -12.59
C ASP A 87 -12.40 0.49 -11.72
N CYS A 88 -11.31 -0.12 -12.19
CA CYS A 88 -9.99 -0.01 -11.57
C CYS A 88 -9.16 1.14 -12.17
N HIS A 89 -9.08 1.23 -13.50
CA HIS A 89 -8.23 2.20 -14.20
C HIS A 89 -8.99 3.49 -14.46
N LYS A 90 -8.88 4.43 -13.52
CA LYS A 90 -9.49 5.75 -13.66
C LYS A 90 -8.52 6.68 -14.38
N LYS A 91 -8.91 7.13 -15.57
CA LYS A 91 -8.31 8.31 -16.20
C LYS A 91 -8.83 9.52 -15.40
N LYS A 92 -7.90 10.37 -14.94
CA LYS A 92 -8.27 11.67 -14.36
C LYS A 92 -9.01 12.49 -15.41
#